data_AF-A0A356TSG5-F1
#
_entry.id   AF-A0A356TSG5-F1
#
_cell.length_a   1.000
_cell.length_b   1.000
_cell.length_c   1.000
_cell.angle_alpha   90.00
_cell.angle_beta   90.00
_cell.angle_gamma   90.00
#
_symmetry.space_group_name_H-M   'P 1'
#
loop_
_entity.id
_entity.type
_entity.pdbx_description
1 polymer ?
#
loop_
_entity_poly.entity_id
_entity_poly.type
_entity_poly.pdbx_seq_one_letter_code
_entity_poly.pdbx_strand_id
1 'polypeptide(L)'
;QVLRGREPIDGRPGETLDALDFDALRADLESEHEGVSIRDVDVMSAALYPKVWRDYRAHRSQFGDVSVLPTRYFLSSLEIGEEITVDIEKGKTLVITLDAVGDIDEKGYRSVFFELNGQPR
;
A
#
# COMPACT_ATOMS: atom_id res chain seq x y z
N GLN A 1 -39.44 4.78 -14.59
CA GLN A 1 -39.45 4.30 -13.19
C GLN A 1 -38.02 3.93 -12.79
N VAL A 2 -37.51 4.44 -11.67
CA VAL A 2 -36.07 4.37 -11.31
C VAL A 2 -35.62 2.95 -10.92
N LEU A 3 -36.50 2.16 -10.28
CA LEU A 3 -36.16 0.83 -9.74
C LEU A 3 -36.16 -0.32 -10.76
N ARG A 4 -36.58 -0.08 -12.01
CA ARG A 4 -36.58 -1.07 -13.12
C ARG A 4 -37.10 -2.47 -12.72
N GLY A 5 -38.16 -2.52 -11.91
CA GLY A 5 -38.80 -3.78 -11.48
C GLY A 5 -38.17 -4.47 -10.27
N ARG A 6 -37.19 -3.87 -9.61
CA ARG A 6 -36.67 -4.37 -8.32
C ARG A 6 -37.60 -3.97 -7.17
N GLU A 7 -37.75 -4.85 -6.20
CA GLU A 7 -38.48 -4.55 -4.98
C GLU A 7 -37.74 -3.49 -4.16
N PRO A 8 -38.46 -2.46 -3.66
CA PRO A 8 -37.89 -1.53 -2.72
C PRO A 8 -37.59 -2.24 -1.40
N ILE A 9 -36.49 -1.87 -0.75
CA ILE A 9 -36.20 -2.31 0.61
C ILE A 9 -36.96 -1.38 1.55
N ASP A 10 -37.90 -1.94 2.31
CA ASP A 10 -38.59 -1.23 3.39
C ASP A 10 -37.91 -1.54 4.74
N GLY A 11 -37.69 -0.51 5.56
CA GLY A 11 -37.04 -0.66 6.87
C GLY A 11 -35.51 -0.49 6.84
N ARG A 12 -34.81 -1.09 7.82
CA ARG A 12 -33.36 -0.91 7.98
C ARG A 12 -32.59 -1.92 7.09
N PRO A 13 -31.79 -1.47 6.10
CA PRO A 13 -31.15 -2.39 5.15
C PRO A 13 -30.25 -3.45 5.77
N GLY A 14 -29.64 -3.16 6.94
CA GLY A 14 -28.76 -4.11 7.63
C GLY A 14 -29.49 -5.23 8.39
N GLU A 15 -30.82 -5.18 8.52
CA GLU A 15 -31.59 -6.23 9.20
C GLU A 15 -31.68 -7.52 8.39
N THR A 16 -31.63 -7.42 7.07
CA THR A 16 -31.68 -8.56 6.15
C THR A 16 -30.29 -9.05 5.74
N LEU A 17 -29.21 -8.45 6.26
CA LEU A 17 -27.85 -8.86 5.94
C LEU A 17 -27.41 -9.95 6.90
N ASP A 18 -26.78 -10.99 6.35
CA ASP A 18 -26.15 -12.02 7.14
C ASP A 18 -24.98 -11.45 7.96
N ALA A 19 -24.76 -12.01 9.14
CA ALA A 19 -23.62 -11.67 9.95
C ALA A 19 -22.32 -12.11 9.26
N LEU A 20 -21.33 -11.22 9.23
CA LEU A 20 -20.01 -11.55 8.71
C LEU A 20 -19.23 -12.39 9.73
N ASP A 21 -18.65 -13.48 9.27
CA ASP A 21 -17.72 -14.31 10.06
C ASP A 21 -16.30 -13.72 9.99
N PHE A 22 -15.90 -13.06 11.08
CA PHE A 22 -14.59 -12.42 11.19
C PHE A 22 -13.45 -13.43 11.38
N ASP A 23 -13.73 -14.60 11.96
CA ASP A 23 -12.72 -15.63 12.20
C ASP A 23 -12.38 -16.34 10.89
N ALA A 24 -13.40 -16.64 10.08
CA ALA A 24 -13.20 -17.14 8.72
C ALA A 24 -12.42 -16.12 7.86
N LEU A 25 -12.82 -14.85 7.87
CA LEU A 25 -12.11 -13.81 7.12
C LEU A 25 -10.65 -13.66 7.56
N ARG A 26 -10.37 -13.76 8.87
CA ARG A 26 -8.99 -13.75 9.37
C ARG A 26 -8.18 -14.92 8.81
N ALA A 27 -8.72 -16.13 8.87
CA ALA A 27 -8.04 -17.33 8.40
C ALA A 27 -7.73 -17.24 6.89
N ASP A 28 -8.67 -16.74 6.10
CA ASP A 28 -8.48 -16.49 4.67
C ASP A 28 -7.32 -15.51 4.44
N LEU A 29 -7.33 -14.36 5.12
CA LEU A 29 -6.28 -13.33 4.99
C LEU A 29 -4.90 -13.82 5.42
N GLU A 30 -4.81 -14.66 6.45
CA GLU A 30 -3.55 -15.26 6.90
C GLU A 30 -3.01 -16.28 5.88
N SER A 31 -3.90 -17.02 5.22
CA SER A 31 -3.52 -17.99 4.17
C SER A 31 -3.05 -17.32 2.89
N GLU A 32 -3.65 -16.19 2.49
CA GLU A 32 -3.28 -15.44 1.28
C GLU A 32 -1.97 -14.65 1.46
N HIS A 33 -1.55 -14.40 2.70
CA HIS A 33 -0.43 -13.52 3.02
C HIS A 33 0.55 -14.17 4.00
N GLU A 34 1.18 -15.26 3.55
CA GLU A 34 2.21 -15.96 4.31
C GLU A 34 3.31 -15.01 4.83
N GLY A 35 3.66 -15.17 6.10
CA GLY A 35 4.72 -14.39 6.75
C GLY A 35 4.34 -12.97 7.19
N VAL A 36 3.08 -12.54 7.02
CA VAL A 36 2.61 -11.24 7.53
C VAL A 36 1.61 -11.43 8.67
N SER A 37 1.84 -10.74 9.79
CA SER A 37 0.88 -10.70 10.89
C SER A 37 -0.37 -9.91 10.48
N ILE A 38 -1.54 -10.57 10.54
CA ILE A 38 -2.84 -9.95 10.32
C ILE A 38 -3.39 -9.45 11.66
N ARG A 39 -3.59 -8.15 11.79
CA ARG A 39 -4.14 -7.51 12.99
C ARG A 39 -5.65 -7.34 12.86
N ASP A 40 -6.34 -7.08 13.96
CA ASP A 40 -7.79 -6.86 13.97
C ASP A 40 -8.22 -5.71 13.04
N VAL A 41 -7.41 -4.65 12.98
CA VAL A 41 -7.64 -3.50 12.08
C VAL A 41 -7.52 -3.88 10.60
N ASP A 42 -6.73 -4.89 10.28
CA ASP A 42 -6.53 -5.38 8.91
C ASP A 42 -7.76 -6.19 8.48
N VAL A 43 -8.28 -7.04 9.37
CA VAL A 43 -9.56 -7.76 9.17
C VAL A 43 -10.72 -6.79 8.98
N MET A 44 -10.80 -5.74 9.82
CA MET A 44 -11.83 -4.70 9.66
C MET A 44 -11.69 -3.93 8.35
N SER A 45 -10.47 -3.62 7.93
CA SER A 45 -10.21 -2.93 6.66
C SER A 45 -10.63 -3.79 5.46
N ALA A 46 -10.36 -5.10 5.52
CA ALA A 46 -10.79 -6.05 4.51
C ALA A 46 -12.31 -6.25 4.49
N ALA A 47 -12.96 -6.28 5.66
CA ALA A 47 -14.41 -6.39 5.78
C ALA A 47 -15.13 -5.18 5.16
N LEU A 48 -14.60 -3.98 5.38
CA LEU A 48 -15.19 -2.73 4.87
C LEU A 48 -14.86 -2.47 3.39
N TYR A 49 -13.61 -2.73 2.99
CA TYR A 49 -13.09 -2.40 1.66
C TYR A 49 -12.21 -3.52 1.10
N PRO A 50 -12.77 -4.70 0.75
CA PRO A 50 -11.99 -5.90 0.42
C PRO A 50 -11.05 -5.69 -0.77
N LYS A 51 -11.52 -5.01 -1.82
CA LYS A 51 -10.69 -4.69 -2.98
C LYS A 51 -9.55 -3.73 -2.62
N VAL A 52 -9.86 -2.64 -1.91
CA VAL A 52 -8.88 -1.60 -1.55
C VAL A 52 -7.82 -2.18 -0.62
N TRP A 53 -8.22 -3.04 0.32
CA TRP A 53 -7.29 -3.76 1.18
C TRP A 53 -6.31 -4.61 0.38
N ARG A 54 -6.79 -5.43 -0.56
CA ARG A 54 -5.93 -6.27 -1.40
C ARG A 54 -4.97 -5.43 -2.25
N ASP A 55 -5.47 -4.36 -2.87
CA ASP A 55 -4.66 -3.46 -3.68
C ASP A 55 -3.58 -2.77 -2.82
N TYR A 56 -3.93 -2.32 -1.61
CA TYR A 56 -2.99 -1.77 -0.63
C TYR A 56 -1.92 -2.78 -0.20
N ARG A 57 -2.29 -4.05 0.02
CA ARG A 57 -1.35 -5.11 0.40
C ARG A 57 -0.38 -5.45 -0.73
N ALA A 58 -0.86 -5.52 -1.97
CA ALA A 58 0.00 -5.70 -3.13
C ALA A 58 0.98 -4.52 -3.27
N HIS A 59 0.51 -3.28 -3.09
CA HIS A 59 1.36 -2.09 -3.09
C HIS A 59 2.44 -2.15 -2.00
N ARG A 60 2.07 -2.48 -0.76
CA ARG A 60 3.02 -2.59 0.36
C ARG A 60 4.03 -3.72 0.17
N SER A 61 3.65 -4.82 -0.48
CA SER A 61 4.58 -5.90 -0.84
C SER A 61 5.59 -5.49 -1.91
N GLN A 62 5.20 -4.63 -2.84
CA GLN A 62 6.05 -4.19 -3.94
C GLN A 62 6.99 -3.03 -3.54
N PHE A 63 6.48 -2.07 -2.77
CA PHE A 63 7.18 -0.81 -2.47
C PHE A 63 7.62 -0.67 -1.00
N GLY A 64 7.22 -1.59 -0.13
CA GLY A 64 7.48 -1.48 1.31
C GLY A 64 6.61 -0.42 1.99
N ASP A 65 7.09 0.10 3.13
CA ASP A 65 6.38 1.14 3.87
C ASP A 65 6.73 2.53 3.34
N VAL A 66 5.94 3.02 2.40
CA VAL A 66 6.11 4.38 1.83
C VAL A 66 5.57 5.49 2.74
N SER A 67 4.91 5.16 3.85
CA SER A 67 4.32 6.16 4.76
C SER A 67 5.35 6.95 5.56
N VAL A 68 6.58 6.44 5.66
CA VAL A 68 7.70 7.12 6.34
C VAL A 68 8.37 8.18 5.47
N LEU A 69 8.06 8.20 4.17
CA LEU A 69 8.61 9.19 3.25
C LEU A 69 8.00 10.58 3.54
N PRO A 70 8.80 11.65 3.49
CA PRO A 70 8.26 13.00 3.53
C PRO A 70 7.24 13.21 2.41
N THR A 71 6.12 13.89 2.70
CA THR A 71 5.00 14.06 1.76
C THR A 71 5.42 14.62 0.40
N ARG A 72 6.40 15.54 0.37
CA ARG A 72 6.97 16.06 -0.89
C ARG A 72 7.48 14.91 -1.75
N TYR A 73 8.36 14.07 -1.23
CA TYR A 73 9.02 13.00 -1.98
C TYR A 73 8.14 11.75 -2.17
N PHE A 74 7.04 11.65 -1.43
CA PHE A 74 5.97 10.70 -1.74
C PHE A 74 5.21 11.09 -3.02
N LEU A 75 5.02 12.40 -3.26
CA LEU A 75 4.23 12.93 -4.38
C LEU A 75 5.09 13.35 -5.59
N SER A 76 6.37 13.65 -5.40
CA SER A 76 7.30 14.09 -6.44
C SER A 76 8.65 13.39 -6.36
N SER A 77 9.39 13.37 -7.46
CA SER A 77 10.76 12.85 -7.48
C SER A 77 11.73 13.73 -6.68
N LEU A 78 12.86 13.15 -6.30
CA LEU A 78 14.04 13.91 -5.91
C LEU A 78 14.67 14.59 -7.13
N GLU A 79 15.33 15.72 -6.91
CA GLU A 79 16.23 16.32 -7.89
C GLU A 79 17.61 15.65 -7.87
N ILE A 80 18.34 15.70 -8.97
CA ILE A 80 19.70 15.14 -9.05
C ILE A 80 20.61 15.94 -8.09
N GLY A 81 21.30 15.23 -7.19
CA GLY A 81 22.11 15.78 -6.12
C GLY A 81 21.33 16.16 -4.86
N GLU A 82 20.01 15.99 -4.84
CA GLU A 82 19.19 16.23 -3.64
C GLU A 82 19.33 15.05 -2.66
N GLU A 83 19.60 15.38 -1.40
CA GLU A 83 19.73 14.42 -0.29
C GLU A 83 18.50 14.50 0.62
N ILE A 84 18.00 13.34 1.03
CA ILE A 84 16.90 13.23 2.00
C ILE A 84 17.25 12.22 3.09
N THR A 85 16.66 12.44 4.26
CA THR A 85 16.82 11.57 5.41
C THR A 85 15.48 10.95 5.77
N VAL A 86 15.41 9.62 5.81
CA VAL A 86 14.18 8.85 6.06
C VAL A 86 14.38 7.89 7.23
N ASP A 87 13.53 7.98 8.24
CA ASP A 87 13.51 7.05 9.36
C ASP A 87 12.66 5.83 9.01
N ILE A 88 13.30 4.70 8.69
CA ILE A 88 12.61 3.46 8.31
C ILE A 88 12.07 2.70 9.53
N GLU A 89 12.78 2.79 10.66
CA GLU A 89 12.39 2.23 11.95
C GLU A 89 12.96 3.12 13.06
N LYS A 90 12.47 2.94 14.29
CA LYS A 90 13.00 3.67 15.44
C LYS A 90 14.50 3.41 15.61
N GLY A 91 15.31 4.45 15.39
CA GLY A 91 16.77 4.38 15.48
C GLY A 91 17.46 3.86 14.22
N LYS A 92 16.72 3.62 13.12
CA LYS A 92 17.29 3.33 11.80
C LYS A 92 16.90 4.43 10.83
N THR A 93 17.89 5.24 10.49
CA THR A 93 17.77 6.35 9.56
C THR A 93 18.56 6.02 8.30
N LEU A 94 17.97 6.32 7.15
CA LEU A 94 18.56 6.10 5.85
C LEU A 94 18.74 7.46 5.15
N VAL A 95 19.97 7.77 4.78
CA VAL A 95 20.31 8.94 3.96
C VAL A 95 20.31 8.49 2.52
N ILE A 96 19.47 9.13 1.70
CA ILE A 96 19.24 8.81 0.29
C ILE A 96 19.62 10.04 -0.53
N THR A 97 20.54 9.88 -1.47
CA THR A 97 20.90 10.91 -2.45
C THR A 97 20.66 10.38 -3.86
N LEU A 98 20.01 11.17 -4.72
CA LEU A 98 19.83 10.81 -6.13
C LEU A 98 21.04 11.29 -6.95
N ASP A 99 21.89 10.38 -7.41
CA ASP A 99 23.12 10.75 -8.10
C ASP A 99 22.92 10.99 -9.59
N ALA A 100 22.14 10.13 -10.24
CA ALA A 100 21.93 10.19 -11.67
C ALA A 100 20.66 9.46 -12.11
N VAL A 101 20.10 9.92 -13.22
CA VAL A 101 18.99 9.24 -13.91
C VAL A 101 19.43 9.00 -15.36
N GLY A 102 19.56 7.74 -15.75
CA GLY A 102 19.96 7.34 -17.09
C GLY A 102 18.88 7.59 -18.15
N ASP A 103 19.26 7.52 -19.41
CA ASP A 103 18.32 7.55 -20.54
C ASP A 103 17.41 6.31 -20.56
N ILE A 104 16.29 6.43 -21.28
CA ILE A 104 15.35 5.33 -21.48
C ILE A 104 15.96 4.36 -22.50
N ASP A 105 16.01 3.08 -22.15
CA ASP A 105 16.49 2.01 -23.03
C ASP A 105 15.43 1.62 -24.09
N GLU A 106 15.82 0.76 -25.03
CA GLU A 106 14.93 0.28 -26.11
C GLU A 106 13.68 -0.45 -25.60
N LYS A 107 13.68 -0.91 -24.35
CA LYS A 107 12.58 -1.61 -23.70
C LYS A 107 11.68 -0.69 -22.87
N GLY A 108 12.01 0.60 -22.78
CA GLY A 108 11.25 1.59 -22.01
C GLY A 108 11.64 1.68 -20.52
N TYR A 109 12.74 1.05 -20.10
CA TYR A 109 13.27 1.15 -18.74
C TYR A 109 14.36 2.21 -18.65
N ARG A 110 14.60 2.74 -17.44
CA ARG A 110 15.75 3.61 -17.17
C ARG A 110 16.39 3.25 -15.84
N SER A 111 17.70 3.33 -15.78
CA SER A 111 18.45 3.14 -14.54
C SER A 111 18.43 4.42 -13.71
N VAL A 112 18.22 4.26 -12.41
CA VAL A 112 18.26 5.36 -11.43
C VAL A 112 19.34 4.98 -10.42
N PHE A 113 20.29 5.87 -10.20
CA PHE A 113 21.43 5.63 -9.33
C PHE A 113 21.24 6.43 -8.04
N PHE A 114 21.28 5.74 -6.91
CA PHE A 114 21.16 6.35 -5.59
C PHE A 114 22.40 6.07 -4.76
N GLU A 115 22.77 7.02 -3.91
CA GLU A 115 23.66 6.78 -2.79
C GLU A 115 22.83 6.55 -1.53
N LEU A 116 23.00 5.38 -0.90
CA LEU A 116 22.32 5.02 0.35
C LEU A 116 23.36 4.90 1.46
N ASN A 117 23.32 5.78 2.46
CA ASN A 117 24.29 5.83 3.57
C ASN A 117 25.76 5.79 3.07
N GLY A 118 26.07 6.52 2.00
CA GLY A 118 27.42 6.54 1.41
C GLY A 118 27.75 5.35 0.49
N GLN A 119 26.80 4.46 0.21
CA GLN A 119 26.99 3.32 -0.69
C GLN A 119 26.18 3.48 -1.99
N PRO A 120 26.82 3.37 -3.17
CA PRO A 120 26.10 3.45 -4.43
C PRO A 120 25.20 2.23 -4.63
N ARG A 121 24.00 2.47 -5.16
CA ARG A 121 22.95 1.49 -5.43
C ARG A 121 22.28 1.75 -6.76
#